data_AF-A0A1Q7MZA8-F1
#
_entry.id   AF-A0A1Q7MZA8-F1
#
_cell.length_a   1.000
_cell.length_b   1.000
_cell.length_c   1.000
_cell.angle_alpha   90.00
_cell.angle_beta   90.00
_cell.angle_gamma   90.00
#
_symmetry.space_group_name_H-M   'P 1'
#
loop_
_entity.id
_entity.type
_entity.pdbx_description
1 polymer ?
#
loop_
_entity_poly.entity_id
_entity_poly.type
_entity_poly.pdbx_seq_one_letter_code
_entity_poly.pdbx_strand_id
1 'polypeptide(L)'
;MQGPQFLSIEQVLLTTLIVKLAAIAALATMLVRYRRFRHILIFERRAWPDRLTFALSLGIPLTAGVASRLLLNYNAADLTLEGSFIAGLIAGPYAGATVGAMVGVPPLFNGEWIALPFAVGCGFAGGGLRELCPKEAIWHFSPFVFTTLHRRAWHMLRSLQVDWQVVLLLAPIALAVLALGLGQRWSDHHRLFVLMPMSARTTVLALLATVLCVATPIKIWNNARIEHRLQEQEKLLLAAKIEALANQINPHFLFNTLASISSLIRTQPDTARMLITKLSGLLRRLMRSTDHFVTLREELESIDEYLDIEVIRFGPNLQVDKQISPQTLDVIVPSMILQPLIENSIKHGL
;
A
#
# COMPACT_ATOMS: atom_id res chain seq x y z
N MET A 1 51.16 20.44 15.17
CA MET A 1 50.51 19.25 14.60
C MET A 1 49.33 18.88 15.48
N GLN A 2 48.11 19.20 15.04
CA GLN A 2 46.88 18.84 15.75
C GLN A 2 46.66 17.34 15.57
N GLY A 3 46.75 16.58 16.66
CA GLY A 3 46.38 15.16 16.66
C GLY A 3 44.90 14.98 16.29
N PRO A 4 44.47 13.77 15.91
CA PRO A 4 43.10 13.52 15.48
C PRO A 4 42.13 14.00 16.57
N GLN A 5 41.25 14.96 16.23
CA GLN A 5 40.17 15.40 17.10
C GLN A 5 39.20 14.24 17.28
N PHE A 6 39.35 13.49 18.37
CA PHE A 6 38.35 12.53 18.80
C PHE A 6 37.06 13.29 19.10
N LEU A 7 35.95 12.83 18.51
CA LEU A 7 34.61 13.37 18.78
C LEU A 7 34.34 13.37 20.29
N SER A 8 33.71 14.43 20.79
CA SER A 8 33.22 14.46 22.17
C SER A 8 32.18 13.34 22.41
N ILE A 9 32.02 12.88 23.65
CA ILE A 9 31.06 11.82 24.00
C ILE A 9 29.63 12.18 23.55
N GLU A 10 29.23 13.46 23.67
CA GLU A 10 27.95 13.94 23.17
C GLU A 10 27.84 13.83 21.64
N GLN A 11 28.89 14.19 20.90
CA GLN A 11 28.91 14.05 19.44
C GLN A 11 28.84 12.59 19.00
N VAL A 12 29.52 11.66 19.70
CA VAL A 12 29.43 10.21 19.44
C VAL A 12 28.02 9.69 19.68
N LEU A 13 27.34 10.16 20.73
CA LEU A 13 25.96 9.79 21.00
C LEU A 13 25.02 10.32 19.90
N LEU A 14 25.17 11.57 19.48
CA LEU A 14 24.36 12.17 18.42
C LEU A 14 24.55 11.45 17.07
N THR A 15 25.78 11.14 16.68
CA THR A 15 26.04 10.37 15.45
C THR A 15 25.42 8.98 15.53
N THR A 16 25.52 8.32 16.69
CA THR A 16 24.89 7.01 16.93
C THR A 16 23.37 7.07 16.76
N LEU A 17 22.70 8.10 17.30
CA LEU A 17 21.25 8.27 17.15
C LEU A 17 20.83 8.50 15.69
N ILE A 18 21.58 9.31 14.94
CA ILE A 18 21.31 9.56 13.51
C ILE A 18 21.48 8.28 12.70
N VAL A 19 22.58 7.56 12.92
CA VAL A 19 22.86 6.30 12.24
C VAL A 19 21.80 5.25 12.57
N LYS A 20 21.35 5.18 13.84
CA LYS A 20 20.27 4.29 14.27
C LYS A 20 18.97 4.55 13.49
N LEU A 21 18.60 5.82 13.30
CA LEU A 21 17.45 6.21 12.49
C LEU A 21 17.62 5.84 11.01
N ALA A 22 18.81 6.02 10.45
CA ALA A 22 19.10 5.63 9.07
C ALA A 22 19.03 4.10 8.88
N ALA A 23 19.57 3.34 9.84
CA ALA A 23 19.56 1.88 9.81
C ALA A 23 18.14 1.31 9.82
N ILE A 24 17.26 1.80 10.70
CA ILE A 24 15.88 1.32 10.75
C ILE A 24 15.07 1.73 9.51
N ALA A 25 15.29 2.93 8.97
CA ALA A 25 14.64 3.37 7.74
C ALA A 25 15.07 2.53 6.52
N ALA A 26 16.37 2.22 6.42
CA ALA A 26 16.91 1.36 5.37
C ALA A 26 16.34 -0.06 5.47
N LEU A 27 16.33 -0.63 6.68
CA LEU A 27 15.74 -1.93 6.96
C LEU A 27 14.25 -1.98 6.63
N ALA A 28 13.48 -0.98 7.04
CA ALA A 28 12.05 -0.89 6.74
C ALA A 28 11.78 -0.84 5.22
N THR A 29 12.59 -0.07 4.49
CA THR A 29 12.51 0.04 3.03
C THR A 29 12.86 -1.27 2.33
N MET A 30 13.91 -1.95 2.81
CA MET A 30 14.33 -3.25 2.29
C MET A 30 13.25 -4.32 2.50
N LEU A 31 12.63 -4.37 3.68
CA LEU A 31 11.59 -5.35 4.00
C LEU A 31 10.34 -5.20 3.11
N VAL A 32 9.94 -3.97 2.77
CA VAL A 32 8.80 -3.73 1.84
C VAL A 32 9.04 -4.34 0.46
N ARG A 33 10.29 -4.42 0.01
CA ARG A 33 10.62 -5.04 -1.29
C ARG A 33 10.43 -6.55 -1.26
N TYR A 34 10.44 -7.18 -0.08
CA TYR A 34 10.20 -8.61 0.05
C TYR A 34 8.71 -8.93 -0.08
N ARG A 35 8.33 -9.67 -1.13
CA ARG A 35 6.93 -9.92 -1.51
C ARG A 35 6.09 -10.52 -0.37
N ARG A 36 6.62 -11.49 0.39
CA ARG A 36 5.89 -12.12 1.52
C ARG A 36 5.67 -11.12 2.66
N PHE A 37 6.67 -10.32 3.00
CA PHE A 37 6.51 -9.30 4.04
C PHE A 37 5.47 -8.25 3.65
N ARG A 38 5.56 -7.73 2.42
CA ARG A 38 4.58 -6.76 1.89
C ARG A 38 3.16 -7.31 1.90
N HIS A 39 2.97 -8.57 1.51
CA HIS A 39 1.67 -9.22 1.57
C HIS A 39 1.10 -9.24 3.00
N ILE A 40 1.91 -9.57 4.00
CA ILE A 40 1.51 -9.61 5.42
C ILE A 40 1.14 -8.22 5.96
N LEU A 41 1.76 -7.15 5.44
CA LEU A 41 1.41 -5.77 5.81
C LEU A 41 0.03 -5.36 5.26
N ILE A 42 -0.32 -5.80 4.05
CA ILE A 42 -1.56 -5.43 3.37
C ILE A 42 -2.76 -6.17 3.97
N PHE A 43 -2.62 -7.46 4.26
CA PHE A 43 -3.69 -8.31 4.75
C PHE A 43 -3.71 -8.45 6.28
N GLU A 44 -4.89 -8.24 6.87
CA GLU A 44 -5.03 -8.10 8.32
C GLU A 44 -5.28 -9.41 9.05
N ARG A 45 -5.93 -10.39 8.40
CA ARG A 45 -6.07 -11.76 8.92
C ARG A 45 -4.78 -12.51 8.64
N ARG A 46 -4.00 -12.74 9.70
CA ARG A 46 -2.72 -13.43 9.63
C ARG A 46 -2.86 -14.79 10.28
N ALA A 47 -2.66 -15.84 9.49
CA ALA A 47 -2.49 -17.17 10.04
C ALA A 47 -1.19 -17.22 10.88
N TRP A 48 -1.07 -18.20 11.75
CA TRP A 48 0.14 -18.40 12.54
C TRP A 48 1.44 -18.45 11.72
N PRO A 49 1.48 -19.12 10.53
CA PRO A 49 2.67 -19.12 9.67
C PRO A 49 3.08 -17.74 9.16
N ASP A 50 2.12 -16.85 8.91
CA ASP A 50 2.38 -15.48 8.45
C ASP A 50 2.99 -14.63 9.57
N ARG A 51 2.52 -14.83 10.81
CA ARG A 51 3.09 -14.16 11.99
C ARG A 51 4.55 -14.59 12.22
N LEU A 52 4.84 -15.88 12.05
CA LEU A 52 6.21 -16.41 12.15
C LEU A 52 7.09 -15.88 11.01
N THR A 53 6.60 -15.88 9.78
CA THR A 53 7.33 -15.34 8.62
C THR A 53 7.66 -13.86 8.82
N PHE A 54 6.71 -13.08 9.33
CA PHE A 54 6.93 -11.69 9.70
C PHE A 54 8.01 -11.57 10.79
N ALA A 55 7.87 -12.32 11.88
CA ALA A 55 8.81 -12.31 12.99
C ALA A 55 10.23 -12.68 12.54
N LEU A 56 10.40 -13.69 11.68
CA LEU A 56 11.70 -14.06 11.14
C LEU A 56 12.26 -12.98 10.21
N SER A 57 11.43 -12.44 9.31
CA SER A 57 11.88 -11.42 8.35
C SER A 57 12.37 -10.13 9.03
N LEU A 58 11.71 -9.72 10.12
CA LEU A 58 12.09 -8.54 10.90
C LEU A 58 13.16 -8.89 11.95
N GLY A 59 13.03 -10.03 12.61
CA GLY A 59 13.90 -10.46 13.71
C GLY A 59 15.30 -10.85 13.28
N ILE A 60 15.50 -11.50 12.12
CA ILE A 60 16.84 -11.90 11.66
C ILE A 60 17.77 -10.67 11.48
N PRO A 61 17.38 -9.63 10.71
CA PRO A 61 18.25 -8.46 10.56
C PRO A 61 18.43 -7.67 11.86
N LEU A 62 17.42 -7.59 12.74
CA LEU A 62 17.55 -6.95 14.05
C LEU A 62 18.54 -7.70 14.95
N THR A 63 18.49 -9.03 14.95
CA THR A 63 19.41 -9.89 15.70
C THR A 63 20.84 -9.72 15.18
N ALA A 64 21.01 -9.62 13.85
CA ALA A 64 22.31 -9.29 13.24
C ALA A 64 22.80 -7.90 13.67
N GLY A 65 21.91 -6.93 13.85
CA GLY A 65 22.25 -5.61 14.38
C GLY A 65 22.78 -5.67 15.82
N VAL A 66 22.15 -6.46 16.69
CA VAL A 66 22.64 -6.70 18.06
C VAL A 66 23.95 -7.49 18.08
N ALA A 67 24.11 -8.48 17.20
CA ALA A 67 25.37 -9.19 17.05
C ALA A 67 26.50 -8.24 16.60
N SER A 68 26.23 -7.31 15.69
CA SER A 68 27.19 -6.27 15.27
C SER A 68 27.60 -5.37 16.44
N ARG A 69 26.66 -4.99 17.31
CA ARG A 69 26.98 -4.27 18.56
C ARG A 69 27.94 -5.08 19.43
N LEU A 70 27.65 -6.36 19.67
CA LEU A 70 28.43 -7.22 20.57
C LEU A 70 29.82 -7.57 20.03
N LEU A 71 29.94 -7.83 18.72
CA LEU A 71 31.18 -8.30 18.10
C LEU A 71 32.06 -7.16 17.56
N LEU A 72 31.45 -6.08 17.06
CA LEU A 72 32.14 -4.98 16.38
C LEU A 72 32.08 -3.65 17.14
N ASN A 73 31.49 -3.62 18.33
CA ASN A 73 31.22 -2.40 19.13
C ASN A 73 30.43 -1.32 18.37
N TYR A 74 29.61 -1.73 17.39
CA TYR A 74 28.80 -0.82 16.60
C TYR A 74 27.42 -0.57 17.23
N ASN A 75 27.39 0.35 18.19
CA ASN A 75 26.23 0.66 19.03
C ASN A 75 24.96 1.10 18.28
N ALA A 76 25.12 1.69 17.09
CA ALA A 76 23.99 2.24 16.33
C ALA A 76 23.08 1.17 15.69
N ALA A 77 23.56 -0.07 15.55
CA ALA A 77 22.79 -1.15 14.94
C ALA A 77 21.81 -1.81 15.92
N ASP A 78 21.87 -1.48 17.21
CA ASP A 78 20.96 -2.02 18.21
C ASP A 78 19.60 -1.31 18.17
N LEU A 79 18.60 -2.06 17.70
CA LEU A 79 17.21 -1.67 17.58
C LEU A 79 16.30 -2.59 18.42
N THR A 80 16.79 -3.09 19.55
CA THR A 80 16.08 -4.09 20.38
C THR A 80 14.72 -3.61 20.84
N LEU A 81 14.64 -2.41 21.41
CA LEU A 81 13.39 -1.83 21.92
C LEU A 81 12.42 -1.57 20.75
N GLU A 82 12.87 -0.81 19.76
CA GLU A 82 12.04 -0.34 18.66
C GLU A 82 11.57 -1.51 17.79
N GLY A 83 12.47 -2.42 17.44
CA GLY A 83 12.18 -3.58 16.62
C GLY A 83 11.19 -4.55 17.28
N SER A 84 11.39 -4.86 18.57
CA SER A 84 10.49 -5.75 19.32
C SER A 84 9.11 -5.11 19.49
N PHE A 85 9.05 -3.82 19.84
CA PHE A 85 7.81 -3.07 19.99
C PHE A 85 7.01 -3.00 18.68
N ILE A 86 7.67 -2.63 17.57
CA ILE A 86 7.05 -2.57 16.24
C ILE A 86 6.54 -3.95 15.82
N ALA A 87 7.30 -5.01 16.10
CA ALA A 87 6.88 -6.38 15.80
C ALA A 87 5.60 -6.75 16.55
N GLY A 88 5.51 -6.40 17.84
CA GLY A 88 4.30 -6.55 18.63
C GLY A 88 3.13 -5.75 18.07
N LEU A 89 3.36 -4.47 17.80
CA LEU A 89 2.33 -3.54 17.33
C LEU A 89 1.74 -3.96 15.99
N ILE A 90 2.56 -4.48 15.08
CA ILE A 90 2.11 -4.84 13.73
C ILE A 90 1.67 -6.28 13.62
N ALA A 91 2.31 -7.23 14.31
CA ALA A 91 2.08 -8.67 14.16
C ALA A 91 1.47 -9.35 15.39
N GLY A 92 1.17 -8.60 16.44
CA GLY A 92 0.51 -9.06 17.66
C GLY A 92 1.51 -9.51 18.74
N PRO A 93 1.03 -9.79 19.96
CA PRO A 93 1.89 -10.02 21.13
C PRO A 93 2.85 -11.18 20.94
N TYR A 94 2.40 -12.30 20.38
CA TYR A 94 3.26 -13.46 20.15
C TYR A 94 4.37 -13.18 19.13
N ALA A 95 4.08 -12.45 18.05
CA ALA A 95 5.11 -12.08 17.08
C ALA A 95 6.12 -11.11 17.68
N GLY A 96 5.65 -10.14 18.47
CA GLY A 96 6.50 -9.24 19.26
C GLY A 96 7.41 -10.00 20.23
N ALA A 97 6.85 -10.94 20.98
CA ALA A 97 7.60 -11.77 21.92
C ALA A 97 8.64 -12.64 21.21
N THR A 98 8.31 -13.22 20.04
CA THR A 98 9.30 -14.01 19.26
C THR A 98 10.46 -13.14 18.77
N VAL A 99 10.20 -11.93 18.25
CA VAL A 99 11.27 -11.00 17.85
C VAL A 99 12.08 -10.56 19.07
N GLY A 100 11.42 -10.22 20.18
CA GLY A 100 12.08 -9.87 21.43
C GLY A 100 12.98 -10.98 21.96
N ALA A 101 12.56 -12.24 21.85
CA ALA A 101 13.39 -13.38 22.19
C ALA A 101 14.60 -13.51 21.25
N MET A 102 14.40 -13.41 19.93
CA MET A 102 15.50 -13.50 18.95
C MET A 102 16.58 -12.45 19.20
N VAL A 103 16.17 -11.20 19.46
CA VAL A 103 17.09 -10.08 19.64
C VAL A 103 17.69 -10.04 21.05
N GLY A 104 16.96 -10.52 22.06
CA GLY A 104 17.40 -10.55 23.46
C GLY A 104 18.29 -11.74 23.84
N VAL A 105 18.36 -12.79 23.01
CA VAL A 105 19.21 -13.97 23.27
C VAL A 105 20.70 -13.70 23.11
N PRO A 106 21.21 -13.06 22.03
CA PRO A 106 22.65 -12.81 21.89
C PRO A 106 23.28 -12.03 23.06
N PRO A 107 22.66 -10.95 23.60
CA PRO A 107 23.18 -10.24 24.76
C PRO A 107 23.31 -11.10 26.02
N LEU A 108 22.46 -12.13 26.18
CA LEU A 108 22.48 -13.02 27.34
C LEU A 108 23.82 -13.79 27.44
N PHE A 109 24.39 -14.18 26.29
CA PHE A 109 25.71 -14.82 26.24
C PHE A 109 26.86 -13.87 26.61
N ASN A 110 26.63 -12.55 26.56
CA ASN A 110 27.59 -11.53 26.93
C ASN A 110 27.35 -10.95 28.34
N GLY A 111 26.51 -11.59 29.15
CA GLY A 111 26.22 -11.17 30.53
C GLY A 111 25.08 -10.14 30.69
N GLU A 112 24.38 -9.79 29.61
CA GLU A 112 23.23 -8.86 29.64
C GLU A 112 21.91 -9.59 29.92
N TRP A 113 21.76 -10.15 31.12
CA TRP A 113 20.60 -10.98 31.50
C TRP A 113 19.24 -10.25 31.47
N ILE A 114 19.23 -8.92 31.59
CA ILE A 114 17.98 -8.12 31.58
C ILE A 114 17.50 -7.86 30.15
N ALA A 115 18.37 -7.99 29.14
CA ALA A 115 18.04 -7.70 27.74
C ALA A 115 16.90 -8.58 27.22
N LEU A 116 16.91 -9.88 27.52
CA LEU A 116 15.88 -10.82 27.09
C LEU A 116 14.48 -10.50 27.64
N PRO A 117 14.25 -10.45 28.98
CA PRO A 117 12.93 -10.14 29.51
C PRO A 117 12.47 -8.73 29.11
N PHE A 118 13.39 -7.77 28.97
CA PHE A 118 13.07 -6.43 28.50
C PHE A 118 12.60 -6.42 27.04
N ALA A 119 13.33 -7.08 26.12
CA ALA A 119 12.99 -7.15 24.71
C ALA A 119 11.65 -7.87 24.47
N VAL A 120 11.44 -9.00 25.14
CA VAL A 120 10.16 -9.73 25.13
C VAL A 120 9.03 -8.85 25.68
N GLY A 121 9.27 -8.13 26.79
CA GLY A 121 8.32 -7.19 27.36
C GLY A 121 7.94 -6.05 26.41
N CYS A 122 8.90 -5.48 25.68
CA CYS A 122 8.64 -4.49 24.63
C CYS A 122 7.73 -5.05 23.52
N GLY A 123 7.97 -6.31 23.13
CA GLY A 123 7.13 -7.03 22.17
C GLY A 123 5.69 -7.22 22.65
N PHE A 124 5.50 -7.62 23.90
CA PHE A 124 4.17 -7.72 24.51
C PHE A 124 3.49 -6.37 24.66
N ALA A 125 4.22 -5.31 25.03
CA ALA A 125 3.68 -3.97 25.14
C ALA A 125 3.12 -3.47 23.80
N GLY A 126 3.87 -3.64 22.71
CA GLY A 126 3.38 -3.33 21.36
C GLY A 126 2.17 -4.18 20.97
N GLY A 127 2.22 -5.48 21.26
CA GLY A 127 1.13 -6.42 20.95
C GLY A 127 -0.16 -6.16 21.73
N GLY A 128 -0.07 -5.84 23.01
CA GLY A 128 -1.22 -5.46 23.83
C GLY A 128 -1.86 -4.17 23.34
N LEU A 129 -1.05 -3.17 22.96
CA LEU A 129 -1.57 -1.95 22.34
C LEU A 129 -2.32 -2.24 21.03
N ARG A 130 -1.83 -3.20 20.23
CA ARG A 130 -2.53 -3.62 19.01
C ARG A 130 -3.91 -4.24 19.30
N GLU A 131 -4.03 -5.02 20.36
CA GLU A 131 -5.29 -5.68 20.73
C GLU A 131 -6.30 -4.69 21.31
N LEU A 132 -5.83 -3.63 21.96
CA LEU A 132 -6.66 -2.58 22.55
C LEU A 132 -7.07 -1.49 21.55
N CYS A 133 -6.21 -1.15 20.60
CA CYS A 133 -6.44 -0.03 19.68
C CYS A 133 -7.19 -0.44 18.39
N PRO A 134 -7.93 0.49 17.76
CA PRO A 134 -8.45 0.27 16.42
C PRO A 134 -7.27 0.03 15.47
N LYS A 135 -7.31 -1.07 14.70
CA LYS A 135 -6.17 -1.48 13.87
C LYS A 135 -5.75 -0.44 12.83
N GLU A 136 -6.69 0.39 12.37
CA GLU A 136 -6.39 1.49 11.47
C GLU A 136 -5.63 2.64 12.13
N ALA A 137 -5.77 2.85 13.45
CA ALA A 137 -5.08 3.91 14.17
C ALA A 137 -3.54 3.74 14.14
N ILE A 138 -3.07 2.49 14.08
CA ILE A 138 -1.64 2.15 13.97
C ILE A 138 -1.02 2.77 12.71
N TRP A 139 -1.76 2.76 11.60
CA TRP A 139 -1.26 3.25 10.31
C TRP A 139 -1.30 4.78 10.17
N HIS A 140 -2.10 5.45 10.99
CA HIS A 140 -2.15 6.92 11.06
C HIS A 140 -1.07 7.51 11.97
N PHE A 141 -0.20 6.66 12.54
CA PHE A 141 0.91 7.10 13.36
C PHE A 141 1.88 7.97 12.56
N SER A 142 2.01 9.24 12.97
CA SER A 142 2.87 10.22 12.30
C SER A 142 3.89 10.82 13.29
N PRO A 143 5.17 10.93 12.88
CA PRO A 143 6.17 11.62 13.68
C PRO A 143 5.93 13.13 13.75
N PHE A 144 4.93 13.69 13.05
CA PHE A 144 4.62 15.12 13.08
C PHE A 144 3.40 15.48 13.95
N VAL A 145 2.84 14.51 14.70
CA VAL A 145 1.73 14.80 15.64
C VAL A 145 2.16 15.80 16.73
N PHE A 146 3.47 16.01 16.95
CA PHE A 146 4.02 16.95 17.95
C PHE A 146 3.40 18.35 17.94
N THR A 147 3.02 18.90 16.77
CA THR A 147 2.45 20.26 16.69
C THR A 147 1.07 20.37 17.36
N THR A 148 0.29 19.29 17.36
CA THR A 148 -1.06 19.24 17.97
C THR A 148 -1.12 18.33 19.20
N LEU A 149 -0.04 17.61 19.50
CA LEU A 149 0.06 16.64 20.60
C LEU A 149 -0.31 17.26 21.95
N HIS A 150 0.21 18.46 22.25
CA HIS A 150 -0.08 19.15 23.50
C HIS A 150 -1.58 19.44 23.67
N ARG A 151 -2.27 19.88 22.60
CA ARG A 151 -3.72 20.15 22.64
C ARG A 151 -4.51 18.86 22.81
N ARG A 152 -4.13 17.79 22.10
CA ARG A 152 -4.82 16.49 22.19
C ARG A 152 -4.61 15.81 23.53
N ALA A 153 -3.40 15.85 24.08
CA ALA A 153 -3.11 15.35 25.42
C ALA A 153 -3.88 16.13 26.49
N TRP A 154 -3.96 17.47 26.37
CA TRP A 154 -4.75 18.29 27.28
C TRP A 154 -6.26 18.03 27.16
N HIS A 155 -6.75 17.81 25.93
CA HIS A 155 -8.13 17.39 25.70
C HIS A 155 -8.40 16.01 26.29
N MET A 156 -7.55 15.01 26.05
CA MET A 156 -7.65 13.67 26.63
C MET A 156 -7.69 13.71 28.17
N LEU A 157 -6.85 14.54 28.78
CA LEU A 157 -6.83 14.73 30.23
C LEU A 157 -8.12 15.37 30.76
N ARG A 158 -8.72 16.31 30.00
CA ARG A 158 -9.94 17.01 30.40
C ARG A 158 -11.24 16.27 30.05
N SER A 159 -11.28 15.55 28.95
CA SER A 159 -12.48 14.87 28.45
C SER A 159 -12.55 13.39 28.82
N LEU A 160 -11.47 12.83 29.38
CA LEU A 160 -11.30 11.39 29.68
C LEU A 160 -11.49 10.49 28.44
N GLN A 161 -11.48 11.04 27.23
CA GLN A 161 -11.52 10.28 25.98
C GLN A 161 -10.11 9.94 25.53
N VAL A 162 -9.86 8.65 25.32
CA VAL A 162 -8.55 8.14 24.93
C VAL A 162 -8.29 8.45 23.45
N ASP A 163 -7.27 9.27 23.18
CA ASP A 163 -6.72 9.43 21.84
C ASP A 163 -5.60 8.40 21.62
N TRP A 164 -5.89 7.39 20.79
CA TRP A 164 -4.95 6.30 20.48
C TRP A 164 -3.64 6.79 19.87
N GLN A 165 -3.63 7.93 19.16
CA GLN A 165 -2.38 8.47 18.60
C GLN A 165 -1.43 8.96 19.70
N VAL A 166 -1.99 9.55 20.76
CA VAL A 166 -1.22 9.98 21.94
C VAL A 166 -0.67 8.75 22.66
N VAL A 167 -1.49 7.71 22.86
CA VAL A 167 -1.07 6.46 23.52
C VAL A 167 0.04 5.75 22.74
N LEU A 168 -0.12 5.61 21.42
CA LEU A 168 0.89 4.98 20.55
C LEU A 168 2.22 5.74 20.52
N LEU A 169 2.20 7.06 20.74
CA LEU A 169 3.41 7.90 20.82
C LEU A 169 4.05 7.85 22.20
N LEU A 170 3.25 7.85 23.27
CA LEU A 170 3.75 7.80 24.64
C LEU A 170 4.30 6.42 25.04
N ALA A 171 3.77 5.33 24.48
CA ALA A 171 4.22 3.98 24.78
C ALA A 171 5.73 3.73 24.55
N PRO A 172 6.32 4.03 23.37
CA PRO A 172 7.75 3.87 23.16
C PRO A 172 8.59 4.82 24.04
N ILE A 173 8.08 6.01 24.36
CA ILE A 173 8.73 6.93 25.31
C ILE A 173 8.77 6.31 26.70
N ALA A 174 7.65 5.77 27.18
CA ALA A 174 7.57 5.11 28.49
C ALA A 174 8.52 3.91 28.58
N LEU A 175 8.61 3.09 27.53
CA LEU A 175 9.56 1.98 27.45
C LEU A 175 11.02 2.47 27.44
N ALA A 176 11.32 3.58 26.75
CA ALA A 176 12.67 4.15 26.72
C ALA A 176 13.06 4.75 28.08
N VAL A 177 12.14 5.43 28.77
CA VAL A 177 12.35 5.92 30.14
C VAL A 177 12.55 4.75 31.10
N LEU A 178 11.76 3.68 30.96
CA LEU A 178 11.94 2.46 31.74
C LEU A 178 13.33 1.87 31.50
N ALA A 179 13.77 1.74 30.23
CA ALA A 179 15.10 1.26 29.89
C ALA A 179 16.22 2.09 30.54
N LEU A 180 16.11 3.42 30.49
CA LEU A 180 17.05 4.33 31.15
C LEU A 180 17.08 4.12 32.66
N GLY A 181 15.91 3.98 33.30
CA GLY A 181 15.82 3.72 34.73
C GLY A 181 16.43 2.37 35.14
N LEU A 182 16.16 1.31 34.38
CA LEU A 182 16.77 -0.02 34.58
C LEU A 182 18.30 0.07 34.40
N GLY A 183 18.75 0.72 33.32
CA GLY A 183 20.17 0.83 33.03
C GLY A 183 20.94 1.68 34.06
N GLN A 184 20.33 2.71 34.66
CA GLN A 184 20.93 3.46 35.77
C GLN A 184 20.99 2.63 37.05
N ARG A 185 19.93 1.88 37.36
CA ARG A 185 19.84 1.07 38.59
C ARG A 185 20.81 -0.11 38.62
N TRP A 186 21.12 -0.69 37.46
CA TRP A 186 21.98 -1.87 37.29
C TRP A 186 23.21 -1.61 36.41
N SER A 187 23.66 -0.34 36.32
CA SER A 187 24.76 0.10 35.46
C SER A 187 26.10 -0.57 35.77
N ASP A 188 26.36 -0.81 37.06
CA ASP A 188 27.63 -1.34 37.58
C ASP A 188 27.97 -2.76 37.09
N HIS A 189 27.06 -3.44 36.39
CA HIS A 189 27.21 -4.84 35.99
C HIS A 189 26.96 -5.12 34.50
N HIS A 190 26.83 -4.08 33.65
CA HIS A 190 26.61 -4.25 32.20
C HIS A 190 25.43 -5.19 31.87
N ARG A 191 24.35 -5.15 32.67
CA ARG A 191 23.25 -6.12 32.56
C ARG A 191 22.20 -5.78 31.49
N LEU A 192 22.23 -4.54 30.99
CA LEU A 192 21.37 -4.03 29.93
C LEU A 192 22.11 -2.94 29.15
N PHE A 193 22.23 -3.09 27.85
CA PHE A 193 22.73 -2.03 26.98
C PHE A 193 21.69 -0.91 26.81
N VAL A 194 22.04 0.30 27.24
CA VAL A 194 21.29 1.53 26.96
C VAL A 194 22.30 2.66 26.73
N LEU A 195 22.09 3.46 25.69
CA LEU A 195 22.89 4.67 25.47
C LEU A 195 22.58 5.66 26.61
N MET A 196 23.48 5.79 27.57
CA MET A 196 23.29 6.67 28.72
C MET A 196 23.52 8.14 28.33
N PRO A 197 22.45 8.97 28.29
CA PRO A 197 22.60 10.38 28.02
C PRO A 197 23.25 11.08 29.23
N MET A 198 24.23 11.95 28.96
CA MET A 198 24.95 12.69 30.01
C MET A 198 24.26 14.02 30.38
N SER A 199 23.25 14.44 29.61
CA SER A 199 22.59 15.74 29.72
C SER A 199 21.09 15.61 29.48
N ALA A 200 20.31 16.55 30.04
CA ALA A 200 18.88 16.65 29.77
C ALA A 200 18.58 16.78 28.27
N ARG A 201 19.44 17.51 27.52
CA ARG A 201 19.28 17.70 26.07
C ARG A 201 19.46 16.38 25.31
N THR A 202 20.51 15.62 25.62
CA THR A 202 20.77 14.33 24.98
C THR A 202 19.74 13.28 25.36
N THR A 203 19.14 13.39 26.55
CA THR A 203 18.00 12.55 26.96
C THR A 203 16.78 12.81 26.09
N VAL A 204 16.39 14.09 25.91
CA VAL A 204 15.28 14.47 25.03
C VAL A 204 15.52 13.99 23.59
N LEU A 205 16.74 14.15 23.08
CA LEU A 205 17.10 13.69 21.73
C LEU A 205 17.06 12.16 21.60
N ALA A 206 17.48 11.41 22.62
CA ALA A 206 17.38 9.95 22.63
C ALA A 206 15.91 9.49 22.61
N LEU A 207 15.04 10.10 23.43
CA LEU A 207 13.60 9.81 23.43
C LEU A 207 12.94 10.14 22.09
N LEU A 208 13.28 11.30 21.50
CA LEU A 208 12.83 11.68 20.17
C LEU A 208 13.30 10.67 19.12
N ALA A 209 14.57 10.26 19.16
CA ALA A 209 15.13 9.27 18.24
C ALA A 209 14.40 7.91 18.34
N THR A 210 14.07 7.44 19.53
CA THR A 210 13.27 6.21 19.72
C THR A 210 11.90 6.33 19.08
N VAL A 211 11.19 7.46 19.29
CA VAL A 211 9.88 7.69 18.65
C VAL A 211 10.02 7.70 17.13
N LEU A 212 11.04 8.36 16.58
CA LEU A 212 11.30 8.39 15.14
C LEU A 212 11.66 7.00 14.58
N CYS A 213 12.42 6.20 15.33
CA CYS A 213 12.76 4.83 14.95
C CYS A 213 11.53 3.90 14.90
N VAL A 214 10.51 4.17 15.72
CA VAL A 214 9.21 3.48 15.64
C VAL A 214 8.32 4.07 14.53
N ALA A 215 8.32 5.38 14.36
CA ALA A 215 7.43 6.07 13.41
C ALA A 215 7.82 5.88 11.95
N THR A 216 9.13 5.89 11.66
CA THR A 216 9.62 5.83 10.28
C THR A 216 9.26 4.52 9.58
N PRO A 217 9.41 3.31 10.17
CA PRO A 217 8.99 2.07 9.51
C PRO A 217 7.49 2.01 9.30
N ILE A 218 6.69 2.40 10.31
CA ILE A 218 5.23 2.41 10.21
C ILE A 218 4.78 3.30 9.05
N LYS A 219 5.38 4.50 8.91
CA LYS A 219 5.06 5.42 7.82
C LYS A 219 5.48 4.88 6.45
N ILE A 220 6.68 4.29 6.34
CA ILE A 220 7.16 3.66 5.09
C ILE A 220 6.22 2.53 4.67
N TRP A 221 5.82 1.69 5.63
CA TRP A 221 4.92 0.55 5.38
C TRP A 221 3.49 0.99 5.07
N ASN A 222 3.00 2.06 5.69
CA ASN A 222 1.70 2.64 5.36
C ASN A 222 1.67 3.19 3.93
N ASN A 223 2.71 3.93 3.52
CA ASN A 223 2.82 4.46 2.16
C ASN A 223 2.79 3.33 1.12
N ALA A 224 3.55 2.25 1.35
CA ALA A 224 3.54 1.08 0.47
C ALA A 224 2.18 0.37 0.41
N ARG A 225 1.43 0.35 1.53
CA ARG A 225 0.06 -0.19 1.59
C ARG A 225 -0.93 0.68 0.82
N ILE A 226 -0.84 2.00 0.96
CA ILE A 226 -1.68 2.97 0.24
C ILE A 226 -1.42 2.87 -1.27
N GLU A 227 -0.15 2.84 -1.68
CA GLU A 227 0.24 2.68 -3.09
C GLU A 227 -0.33 1.39 -3.70
N HIS A 228 -0.24 0.26 -3.00
CA HIS A 228 -0.83 -0.99 -3.47
C HIS A 228 -2.36 -0.91 -3.63
N ARG A 229 -3.06 -0.33 -2.65
CA ARG A 229 -4.52 -0.16 -2.70
C ARG A 229 -4.94 0.74 -3.86
N LEU A 230 -4.18 1.80 -4.12
CA LEU A 230 -4.42 2.71 -5.23
C LEU A 230 -4.28 1.97 -6.58
N GLN A 231 -3.20 1.20 -6.76
CA GLN A 231 -3.00 0.40 -7.97
C GLN A 231 -4.11 -0.64 -8.19
N GLU A 232 -4.62 -1.24 -7.11
CA GLU A 232 -5.72 -2.20 -7.18
C GLU A 232 -7.05 -1.53 -7.57
N GLN A 233 -7.34 -0.36 -7.00
CA GLN A 233 -8.50 0.46 -7.39
C GLN A 233 -8.42 0.93 -8.84
N GLU A 234 -7.25 1.35 -9.33
CA GLU A 234 -7.05 1.71 -10.73
C GLU A 234 -7.32 0.54 -11.68
N LYS A 235 -6.86 -0.67 -11.33
CA LYS A 235 -7.13 -1.89 -12.11
C LYS A 235 -8.62 -2.24 -12.14
N LEU A 236 -9.29 -2.17 -10.99
CA LEU A 236 -10.73 -2.44 -10.89
C LEU A 236 -11.53 -1.41 -11.69
N LEU A 237 -11.15 -0.13 -11.62
CA LEU A 237 -11.77 0.94 -12.40
C LEU A 237 -11.56 0.73 -13.90
N LEU A 238 -10.34 0.38 -14.33
CA LEU A 238 -10.07 0.05 -15.73
C LEU A 238 -10.89 -1.15 -16.21
N ALA A 239 -10.98 -2.21 -15.41
CA ALA A 239 -11.79 -3.38 -15.72
C ALA A 239 -13.28 -3.01 -15.85
N ALA A 240 -13.83 -2.23 -14.91
CA ALA A 240 -15.21 -1.75 -14.98
C ALA A 240 -15.48 -0.85 -16.20
N LYS A 241 -14.51 0.00 -16.59
CA LYS A 241 -14.60 0.79 -17.83
C LYS A 241 -14.60 -0.09 -19.08
N ILE A 242 -13.75 -1.12 -19.12
CA ILE A 242 -13.71 -2.07 -20.23
C ILE A 242 -15.03 -2.85 -20.31
N GLU A 243 -15.57 -3.29 -19.18
CA GLU A 243 -16.86 -3.99 -19.11
C GLU A 243 -18.03 -3.09 -19.54
N ALA A 244 -18.05 -1.84 -19.08
CA ALA A 244 -19.05 -0.86 -19.50
C ALA A 244 -18.98 -0.58 -21.01
N LEU A 245 -17.77 -0.49 -21.58
CA LEU A 245 -17.56 -0.37 -23.03
C LEU A 245 -18.00 -1.64 -23.77
N ALA A 246 -17.71 -2.82 -23.24
CA ALA A 246 -18.15 -4.08 -23.83
C ALA A 246 -19.67 -4.20 -23.83
N ASN A 247 -20.36 -3.66 -22.82
CA ASN A 247 -21.82 -3.64 -22.76
C ASN A 247 -22.47 -2.62 -23.72
N GLN A 248 -21.72 -1.63 -24.23
CA GLN A 248 -22.22 -0.73 -25.28
C GLN A 248 -22.21 -1.39 -26.68
N ILE A 249 -21.62 -2.59 -26.82
CA ILE A 249 -21.62 -3.36 -28.06
C ILE A 249 -22.32 -4.70 -27.81
N ASN A 250 -23.17 -5.12 -28.74
CA ASN A 250 -23.73 -6.46 -28.71
C ASN A 250 -22.60 -7.52 -28.86
N PRO A 251 -22.30 -8.34 -27.84
CA PRO A 251 -21.19 -9.31 -27.93
C PRO A 251 -21.38 -10.29 -29.09
N HIS A 252 -22.62 -10.63 -29.42
CA HIS A 252 -22.97 -11.49 -30.53
C HIS A 252 -22.62 -10.86 -31.88
N PHE A 253 -22.85 -9.55 -32.06
CA PHE A 253 -22.43 -8.82 -33.27
C PHE A 253 -20.92 -8.92 -33.47
N LEU A 254 -20.13 -8.73 -32.41
CA LEU A 254 -18.67 -8.76 -32.49
C LEU A 254 -18.15 -10.15 -32.88
N PHE A 255 -18.64 -11.21 -32.22
CA PHE A 255 -18.27 -12.59 -32.54
C PHE A 255 -18.67 -12.97 -33.97
N ASN A 256 -19.88 -12.62 -34.40
CA ASN A 256 -20.35 -12.93 -35.75
C ASN A 256 -19.56 -12.20 -36.81
N THR A 257 -19.25 -10.92 -36.59
CA THR A 257 -18.45 -10.14 -37.52
C THR A 257 -17.04 -10.71 -37.66
N LEU A 258 -16.40 -11.13 -36.56
CA LEU A 258 -15.09 -11.79 -36.59
C LEU A 258 -15.13 -13.16 -37.29
N ALA A 259 -16.19 -13.95 -37.07
CA ALA A 259 -16.37 -15.24 -37.74
C ALA A 259 -16.55 -15.05 -39.26
N SER A 260 -17.35 -14.06 -39.68
CA SER A 260 -17.51 -13.71 -41.10
C SER A 260 -16.20 -13.25 -41.71
N ILE A 261 -15.44 -12.39 -41.04
CA ILE A 261 -14.08 -12.01 -41.48
C ILE A 261 -13.22 -13.27 -41.67
N SER A 262 -13.21 -14.19 -40.69
CA SER A 262 -12.43 -15.43 -40.78
C SER A 262 -12.79 -16.27 -42.01
N SER A 263 -14.09 -16.40 -42.32
CA SER A 263 -14.56 -17.12 -43.50
C SER A 263 -14.21 -16.44 -44.83
N LEU A 264 -14.19 -15.10 -44.86
CA LEU A 264 -13.92 -14.30 -46.05
C LEU A 264 -12.42 -14.19 -46.36
N ILE A 265 -11.52 -14.37 -45.38
CA ILE A 265 -10.06 -14.25 -45.60
C ILE A 265 -9.56 -15.15 -46.75
N ARG A 266 -10.12 -16.36 -46.90
CA ARG A 266 -9.70 -17.30 -47.96
C ARG A 266 -10.43 -17.11 -49.29
N THR A 267 -11.66 -16.62 -49.27
CA THR A 267 -12.55 -16.59 -50.44
C THR A 267 -12.69 -15.19 -51.05
N GLN A 268 -12.70 -14.15 -50.22
CA GLN A 268 -12.88 -12.74 -50.59
C GLN A 268 -12.00 -11.84 -49.69
N PRO A 269 -10.66 -11.87 -49.87
CA PRO A 269 -9.72 -11.20 -48.98
C PRO A 269 -9.88 -9.67 -48.95
N ASP A 270 -10.30 -9.05 -50.06
CA ASP A 270 -10.54 -7.60 -50.11
C ASP A 270 -11.77 -7.19 -49.30
N THR A 271 -12.85 -7.97 -49.39
CA THR A 271 -14.06 -7.80 -48.55
C THR A 271 -13.73 -7.97 -47.07
N ALA A 272 -12.91 -8.97 -46.72
CA ALA A 272 -12.45 -9.18 -45.34
C ALA A 272 -11.64 -7.98 -44.81
N ARG A 273 -10.75 -7.41 -45.62
CA ARG A 273 -9.96 -6.22 -45.27
C ARG A 273 -10.84 -4.98 -45.09
N MET A 274 -11.86 -4.81 -45.93
CA MET A 274 -12.84 -3.74 -45.79
C MET A 274 -13.64 -3.87 -44.49
N LEU A 275 -14.12 -5.08 -44.16
CA LEU A 275 -14.82 -5.40 -42.92
C LEU A 275 -13.97 -5.09 -41.67
N ILE A 276 -12.69 -5.47 -41.68
CA ILE A 276 -11.75 -5.15 -40.58
C ILE A 276 -11.62 -3.64 -40.40
N THR A 277 -11.52 -2.90 -41.50
CA THR A 277 -11.41 -1.42 -41.48
C THR A 277 -12.67 -0.78 -40.92
N LYS A 278 -13.85 -1.20 -41.39
CA LYS A 278 -15.15 -0.71 -40.90
C LYS A 278 -15.36 -1.03 -39.43
N LEU A 279 -15.07 -2.27 -39.00
CA LEU A 279 -15.15 -2.68 -37.60
C LEU A 279 -14.21 -1.84 -36.72
N SER A 280 -12.98 -1.59 -37.18
CA SER A 280 -12.02 -0.74 -36.46
C SER A 280 -12.47 0.72 -36.37
N GLY A 281 -13.15 1.23 -37.41
CA GLY A 281 -13.77 2.56 -37.41
C GLY A 281 -14.89 2.68 -36.39
N LEU A 282 -15.84 1.73 -36.43
CA LEU A 282 -16.96 1.64 -35.50
C LEU A 282 -16.50 1.59 -34.04
N LEU A 283 -15.53 0.71 -33.73
CA LEU A 283 -14.94 0.60 -32.39
C LEU A 283 -14.28 1.91 -31.94
N ARG A 284 -13.56 2.59 -32.84
CA ARG A 284 -12.91 3.87 -32.53
C ARG A 284 -13.91 4.98 -32.26
N ARG A 285 -15.04 4.99 -32.96
CA ARG A 285 -16.09 6.00 -32.77
C ARG A 285 -16.85 5.79 -31.46
N LEU A 286 -17.20 4.55 -31.13
CA LEU A 286 -17.80 4.22 -29.83
C LEU A 286 -16.92 4.62 -28.65
N MET A 287 -15.58 4.56 -28.80
CA MET A 287 -14.65 5.07 -27.79
C MET A 287 -14.57 6.60 -27.71
N ARG A 288 -15.04 7.34 -28.73
CA ARG A 288 -15.02 8.81 -28.79
C ARG A 288 -16.35 9.44 -28.40
N SER A 289 -17.47 8.77 -28.67
CA SER A 289 -18.81 9.27 -28.38
C SER A 289 -19.04 9.34 -26.87
N THR A 290 -18.81 10.53 -26.30
CA THR A 290 -19.08 10.84 -24.89
C THR A 290 -20.30 11.75 -24.75
N ASP A 291 -20.87 12.21 -25.87
CA ASP A 291 -21.96 13.17 -25.90
C ASP A 291 -23.30 12.47 -25.68
N HIS A 292 -24.04 12.94 -24.68
CA HIS A 292 -25.36 12.41 -24.35
C HIS A 292 -26.43 12.71 -25.41
N PHE A 293 -26.20 13.73 -26.24
CA PHE A 293 -27.12 14.20 -27.27
C PHE A 293 -26.36 14.53 -28.54
N VAL A 294 -26.85 14.06 -29.68
CA VAL A 294 -26.28 14.25 -31.02
C VAL A 294 -27.38 14.67 -31.99
N THR A 295 -27.01 15.23 -33.13
CA THR A 295 -28.00 15.45 -34.21
C THR A 295 -28.46 14.11 -34.78
N LEU A 296 -29.70 14.04 -35.28
CA LEU A 296 -30.20 12.84 -35.95
C LEU A 296 -29.30 12.43 -37.12
N ARG A 297 -28.67 13.40 -37.80
CA ARG A 297 -27.65 13.17 -38.82
C ARG A 297 -26.48 12.34 -38.30
N GLU A 298 -25.87 12.73 -37.18
CA GLU A 298 -24.74 12.01 -36.58
C GLU A 298 -25.14 10.62 -36.08
N GLU A 299 -26.36 10.48 -35.54
CA GLU A 299 -26.92 9.18 -35.16
C GLU A 299 -27.12 8.29 -36.41
N LEU A 300 -27.62 8.84 -37.53
CA LEU A 300 -27.82 8.10 -38.78
C LEU A 300 -26.50 7.71 -39.45
N GLU A 301 -25.52 8.61 -39.51
CA GLU A 301 -24.14 8.27 -39.89
C GLU A 301 -23.60 7.15 -39.00
N SER A 302 -24.07 7.10 -37.75
CA SER A 302 -23.73 6.04 -36.83
C SER A 302 -24.30 4.68 -37.16
N ILE A 303 -25.60 4.66 -37.45
CA ILE A 303 -26.32 3.49 -37.93
C ILE A 303 -25.80 3.00 -39.27
N ASP A 304 -25.37 3.90 -40.16
CA ASP A 304 -24.89 3.54 -41.50
C ASP A 304 -23.61 2.72 -41.44
N GLU A 305 -22.64 3.11 -40.60
CA GLU A 305 -21.42 2.32 -40.39
C GLU A 305 -21.71 0.92 -39.83
N TYR A 306 -22.72 0.80 -38.95
CA TYR A 306 -23.15 -0.48 -38.40
C TYR A 306 -23.83 -1.34 -39.47
N LEU A 307 -24.78 -0.78 -40.21
CA LEU A 307 -25.52 -1.47 -41.27
C LEU A 307 -24.60 -1.92 -42.41
N ASP A 308 -23.58 -1.12 -42.76
CA ASP A 308 -22.59 -1.51 -43.76
C ASP A 308 -21.90 -2.85 -43.40
N ILE A 309 -21.63 -3.07 -42.10
CA ILE A 309 -21.03 -4.32 -41.62
C ILE A 309 -22.06 -5.46 -41.71
N GLU A 310 -23.30 -5.22 -41.27
CA GLU A 310 -24.38 -6.21 -41.27
C GLU A 310 -24.77 -6.64 -42.69
N VAL A 311 -24.82 -5.72 -43.65
CA VAL A 311 -25.15 -6.00 -45.05
C VAL A 311 -24.08 -6.88 -45.69
N ILE A 312 -22.80 -6.62 -45.43
CA ILE A 312 -21.73 -7.50 -45.90
C ILE A 312 -21.83 -8.88 -45.24
N ARG A 313 -22.20 -8.94 -43.96
CA ARG A 313 -22.33 -10.20 -43.22
C ARG A 313 -23.47 -11.07 -43.74
N PHE A 314 -24.65 -10.50 -43.93
CA PHE A 314 -25.86 -11.24 -44.31
C PHE A 314 -26.09 -11.29 -45.82
N GLY A 315 -25.33 -10.52 -46.59
CA GLY A 315 -25.40 -10.47 -48.04
C GLY A 315 -26.85 -10.23 -48.51
N PRO A 316 -27.38 -11.07 -49.42
CA PRO A 316 -28.70 -10.86 -50.02
C PRO A 316 -29.87 -11.03 -49.02
N ASN A 317 -29.63 -11.60 -47.84
CA ASN A 317 -30.67 -11.86 -46.86
C ASN A 317 -31.08 -10.60 -46.07
N LEU A 318 -30.25 -9.55 -46.07
CA LEU A 318 -30.56 -8.28 -45.42
C LEU A 318 -30.77 -7.19 -46.46
N GLN A 319 -31.99 -6.65 -46.51
CA GLN A 319 -32.33 -5.47 -47.30
C GLN A 319 -32.71 -4.31 -46.38
N VAL A 320 -32.09 -3.16 -46.61
CA VAL A 320 -32.31 -1.96 -45.80
C VAL A 320 -32.96 -0.90 -46.69
N ASP A 321 -34.18 -0.48 -46.33
CA ASP A 321 -34.84 0.70 -46.91
C ASP A 321 -34.90 1.82 -45.86
N LYS A 322 -34.58 3.05 -46.27
CA LYS A 322 -34.52 4.23 -45.38
C LYS A 322 -35.39 5.35 -45.93
N GLN A 323 -36.46 5.67 -45.23
CA GLN A 323 -37.35 6.79 -45.56
C GLN A 323 -37.24 7.87 -44.49
N ILE A 324 -36.34 8.83 -44.73
CA ILE A 324 -35.98 9.87 -43.76
C ILE A 324 -36.33 11.23 -44.34
N SER A 325 -37.09 12.05 -43.58
CA SER A 325 -37.38 13.43 -43.99
C SER A 325 -36.13 14.31 -43.82
N PRO A 326 -35.72 15.10 -44.83
CA PRO A 326 -34.56 15.99 -44.71
C PRO A 326 -34.71 17.03 -43.58
N GLN A 327 -35.94 17.41 -43.23
CA GLN A 327 -36.20 18.42 -42.19
C GLN A 327 -35.87 17.92 -40.78
N THR A 328 -35.71 16.61 -40.57
CA THR A 328 -35.48 16.04 -39.24
C THR A 328 -34.00 15.84 -38.91
N LEU A 329 -33.09 16.01 -39.87
CA LEU A 329 -31.67 15.64 -39.73
C LEU A 329 -30.93 16.43 -38.64
N ASP A 330 -31.30 17.68 -38.41
CA ASP A 330 -30.62 18.55 -37.45
C ASP A 330 -31.34 18.58 -36.08
N VAL A 331 -32.34 17.72 -35.87
CA VAL A 331 -33.00 17.53 -34.58
C VAL A 331 -32.04 16.84 -33.61
N ILE A 332 -31.95 17.36 -32.39
CA ILE A 332 -31.14 16.75 -31.33
C ILE A 332 -31.88 15.56 -30.73
N VAL A 333 -31.22 14.41 -30.70
CA VAL A 333 -31.72 13.15 -30.14
C VAL A 333 -30.72 12.58 -29.13
N PRO A 334 -31.17 11.76 -28.16
CA PRO A 334 -30.24 11.00 -27.33
C PRO A 334 -29.35 10.11 -28.21
N SER A 335 -28.06 10.10 -27.94
CA SER A 335 -27.10 9.23 -28.64
C SER A 335 -27.45 7.75 -28.43
N MET A 336 -27.28 6.93 -29.47
CA MET A 336 -27.58 5.49 -29.48
C MET A 336 -29.06 5.14 -29.28
N ILE A 337 -30.00 6.06 -29.53
CA ILE A 337 -31.43 5.77 -29.43
C ILE A 337 -31.92 4.84 -30.54
N LEU A 338 -31.34 4.91 -31.74
CA LEU A 338 -31.75 4.08 -32.88
C LEU A 338 -31.06 2.72 -32.87
N GLN A 339 -29.83 2.64 -32.34
CA GLN A 339 -29.00 1.44 -32.37
C GLN A 339 -29.73 0.17 -31.85
N PRO A 340 -30.37 0.17 -30.66
CA PRO A 340 -31.07 -1.02 -30.14
C PRO A 340 -32.27 -1.43 -31.00
N LEU A 341 -32.95 -0.46 -31.62
CA LEU A 341 -34.13 -0.71 -32.48
C LEU A 341 -33.70 -1.38 -33.78
N ILE A 342 -32.61 -0.92 -34.38
CA ILE A 342 -32.02 -1.51 -35.58
C ILE A 342 -31.49 -2.91 -35.27
N GLU A 343 -30.76 -3.10 -34.17
CA GLU A 343 -30.26 -4.41 -33.75
C GLU A 343 -31.40 -5.43 -33.56
N ASN A 344 -32.47 -5.01 -32.89
CA ASN A 344 -33.66 -5.86 -32.71
C ASN A 344 -34.34 -6.16 -34.05
N SER A 345 -34.43 -5.18 -34.95
CA SER A 345 -35.06 -5.36 -36.26
C SER A 345 -34.33 -6.42 -37.09
N ILE A 346 -32.99 -6.38 -37.10
CA ILE A 346 -32.16 -7.37 -37.80
C ILE A 346 -32.29 -8.75 -37.15
N LYS A 347 -32.28 -8.82 -35.81
CA LYS A 347 -32.40 -10.08 -35.06
C LYS A 347 -33.74 -10.78 -35.28
N HIS A 348 -34.83 -10.04 -35.48
CA HIS A 348 -36.16 -10.60 -35.69
C HIS A 348 -36.53 -10.77 -37.16
N GLY A 349 -35.89 -10.03 -38.07
CA GLY A 349 -36.13 -10.10 -39.52
C GLY A 349 -35.35 -11.22 -40.22
N LEU A 350 -34.35 -11.81 -39.55
CA LEU A 350 -33.53 -12.93 -40.00
C LEU A 350 -33.76 -14.13 -39.07
#